data_AF-M0FCW4-F1
#
_entry.id   AF-M0FCW4-F1
#
_cell.length_a   1.000
_cell.length_b   1.000
_cell.length_c   1.000
_cell.angle_alpha   90.00
_cell.angle_beta   90.00
_cell.angle_gamma   90.00
#
_symmetry.space_group_name_H-M   'P 1'
#
loop_
_entity.id
_entity.type
_entity.pdbx_description
1 polymer ?
#
loop_
_entity_poly.entity_id
_entity_poly.type
_entity_poly.pdbx_seq_one_letter_code
_entity_poly.pdbx_strand_id
1 'polypeptide(L)'
;MSGSPSLRERVRTEPRPHAVALLVALGVGVALATVHWVGLVAAGALASLAAPTVPRGVAYALAAGVVALAAFAASIGPAAAAVPGMRPVVYVTVGAGLGLPLLGSLARVVVS
;
A
#
# COMPACT_ATOMS: atom_id res chain seq x y z
N MET A 1 15.13 18.89 -30.05
CA MET A 1 15.03 18.32 -28.68
C MET A 1 13.82 17.42 -28.63
N SER A 2 14.00 16.11 -28.79
CA SER A 2 12.91 15.13 -28.71
C SER A 2 12.55 14.93 -27.25
N GLY A 3 11.52 15.63 -26.78
CA GLY A 3 11.01 15.50 -25.42
C GLY A 3 10.27 14.19 -25.26
N SER A 4 10.97 13.07 -25.16
CA SER A 4 10.36 11.83 -24.70
C SER A 4 9.75 12.10 -23.31
N PRO A 5 8.44 11.86 -23.11
CA PRO A 5 7.77 12.18 -21.85
C PRO A 5 8.52 11.53 -20.68
N SER A 6 8.73 12.29 -19.60
CA SER A 6 9.48 11.77 -18.45
C SER A 6 8.81 10.49 -17.92
N LEU A 7 9.59 9.60 -17.30
CA LEU A 7 9.08 8.31 -16.82
C LEU A 7 7.90 8.50 -15.84
N ARG A 8 7.89 9.60 -15.08
CA ARG A 8 6.78 10.04 -14.22
C ARG A 8 5.53 10.46 -15.01
N GLU A 9 5.71 11.16 -16.12
CA GLU A 9 4.60 11.61 -17.00
C GLU A 9 3.87 10.39 -17.59
N ARG A 10 4.63 9.38 -18.04
CA ARG A 10 4.06 8.13 -18.56
C ARG A 10 3.33 7.32 -17.49
N VAL A 11 3.91 7.18 -16.29
CA VAL A 11 3.25 6.51 -15.15
C VAL A 11 1.96 7.22 -14.72
N ARG A 12 1.81 8.53 -14.99
CA ARG A 12 0.60 9.29 -14.67
C ARG A 12 -0.46 9.29 -15.77
N THR A 13 -0.06 9.24 -17.03
CA THR A 13 -0.96 9.40 -18.20
C THR A 13 -1.33 8.07 -18.86
N GLU A 14 -0.47 7.06 -18.80
CA GLU A 14 -0.70 5.76 -19.43
C GLU A 14 -1.18 4.71 -18.41
N PRO A 15 -2.32 4.04 -18.64
CA PRO A 15 -2.92 3.14 -17.66
C PRO A 15 -2.09 1.88 -17.36
N ARG A 16 -1.33 1.37 -18.33
CA ARG A 16 -0.47 0.17 -18.16
C ARG A 16 0.75 0.41 -17.27
N PRO A 17 1.63 1.40 -17.54
CA PRO A 17 2.77 1.67 -16.67
C PRO A 17 2.35 2.17 -15.28
N HIS A 18 1.20 2.85 -15.17
CA HIS A 18 0.59 3.16 -13.88
C HIS A 18 0.31 1.90 -13.06
N ALA A 19 -0.39 0.92 -13.64
CA ALA A 19 -0.73 -0.32 -12.97
C ALA A 19 0.52 -1.12 -12.56
N VAL A 20 1.55 -1.17 -13.42
CA VAL A 20 2.82 -1.84 -13.11
C VAL A 20 3.54 -1.15 -11.95
N ALA A 21 3.64 0.18 -11.96
CA ALA A 21 4.26 0.93 -10.86
C ALA A 21 3.52 0.71 -9.54
N LEU A 22 2.19 0.64 -9.59
CA LEU A 22 1.34 0.37 -8.43
C LEU A 22 1.53 -1.05 -7.90
N LEU A 23 1.60 -2.06 -8.79
CA LEU A 23 1.87 -3.45 -8.43
C LEU A 23 3.26 -3.63 -7.82
N VAL A 24 4.28 -2.97 -8.37
CA VAL A 24 5.65 -3.00 -7.82
C VAL A 24 5.68 -2.30 -6.46
N ALA A 25 5.06 -1.13 -6.33
CA ALA A 25 4.93 -0.40 -5.07
C ALA A 25 4.24 -1.25 -3.99
N LEU A 26 3.13 -1.91 -4.35
CA LEU A 26 2.42 -2.82 -3.46
C LEU A 26 3.30 -4.00 -3.07
N GLY A 27 3.94 -4.65 -4.04
CA GLY A 27 4.79 -5.82 -3.83
C GLY A 27 5.96 -5.51 -2.89
N VAL A 28 6.66 -4.41 -3.12
CA VAL A 28 7.77 -3.94 -2.27
C VAL A 28 7.28 -3.58 -0.88
N GLY A 29 6.18 -2.84 -0.78
CA GLY A 29 5.59 -2.45 0.51
C GLY A 29 5.11 -3.65 1.35
N VAL A 30 4.42 -4.61 0.70
CA VAL A 30 3.98 -5.86 1.35
C VAL A 30 5.19 -6.71 1.75
N ALA A 31 6.19 -6.86 0.88
CA ALA A 31 7.42 -7.58 1.23
C ALA A 31 8.12 -6.96 2.45
N LEU A 32 8.26 -5.63 2.49
CA LEU A 32 8.79 -4.94 3.68
C LEU A 32 7.91 -5.15 4.90
N ALA A 33 6.59 -5.17 4.74
CA ALA A 33 5.64 -5.38 5.84
C ALA A 33 5.78 -6.77 6.49
N THR A 34 6.26 -7.78 5.74
CA THR A 34 6.57 -9.11 6.31
C THR A 34 7.76 -9.08 7.27
N VAL A 35 8.70 -8.15 7.09
CA VAL A 35 9.91 -8.02 7.90
C VAL A 35 9.69 -7.03 9.05
N HIS A 36 9.03 -5.90 8.76
CA HIS A 36 8.80 -4.85 9.75
C HIS A 36 7.57 -4.00 9.42
N TRP A 37 6.86 -3.53 10.45
CA TRP A 37 5.57 -2.86 10.31
C TRP A 37 5.65 -1.53 9.55
N VAL A 38 6.83 -0.91 9.52
CA VAL A 38 7.13 0.28 8.69
C VAL A 38 6.91 0.02 7.19
N GLY A 39 6.99 -1.24 6.74
CA GLY A 39 6.66 -1.59 5.36
C GLY A 39 5.25 -1.20 4.94
N LEU A 40 4.28 -1.17 5.87
CA LEU A 40 2.92 -0.70 5.61
C LEU A 40 2.86 0.80 5.33
N VAL A 41 3.68 1.59 6.03
CA VAL A 41 3.81 3.04 5.78
C VAL A 41 4.42 3.27 4.39
N ALA A 42 5.48 2.52 4.05
CA ALA A 42 6.10 2.59 2.73
C ALA A 42 5.13 2.17 1.62
N ALA A 43 4.34 1.10 1.83
CA ALA A 43 3.31 0.65 0.90
C ALA A 43 2.28 1.77 0.63
N GLY A 44 1.77 2.39 1.69
CA GLY A 44 0.82 3.50 1.59
C GLY A 44 1.40 4.74 0.91
N ALA A 45 2.65 5.08 1.20
CA ALA A 45 3.34 6.19 0.57
C ALA A 45 3.56 5.96 -0.93
N LEU A 46 4.07 4.78 -1.32
CA LEU A 46 4.32 4.45 -2.72
C LEU A 46 3.02 4.35 -3.53
N ALA A 47 1.97 3.71 -2.98
CA ALA A 47 0.67 3.61 -3.60
C ALA A 47 0.01 5.00 -3.74
N SER A 48 0.13 5.84 -2.71
CA SER A 48 -0.32 7.22 -2.76
C SER A 48 0.40 7.99 -3.85
N LEU A 49 1.73 7.96 -3.93
CA LEU A 49 2.52 8.72 -4.91
C LEU A 49 2.20 8.36 -6.37
N ALA A 50 1.73 7.14 -6.64
CA ALA A 50 1.25 6.76 -7.97
C ALA A 50 0.00 7.55 -8.40
N ALA A 51 -0.90 7.90 -7.48
CA ALA A 51 -2.22 8.43 -7.83
C ALA A 51 -2.23 9.78 -8.60
N PRO A 52 -3.29 10.14 -9.32
CA PRO A 52 -3.42 11.46 -9.94
C PRO A 52 -3.78 12.58 -8.95
N THR A 53 -4.56 12.26 -7.91
CA THR A 53 -5.14 13.24 -6.97
C THR A 53 -5.01 12.76 -5.52
N VAL A 54 -5.11 13.67 -4.54
CA VAL A 54 -5.06 13.35 -3.10
C VAL A 54 -6.10 12.28 -2.69
N PRO A 55 -7.41 12.41 -3.01
CA PRO A 55 -8.40 11.39 -2.64
C PRO A 55 -8.14 10.02 -3.28
N ARG A 56 -7.61 9.97 -4.52
CA ARG A 56 -7.18 8.69 -5.12
C ARG A 56 -5.96 8.10 -4.43
N GLY A 57 -5.04 8.94 -3.93
CA GLY A 57 -3.87 8.49 -3.17
C GLY A 57 -4.26 7.82 -1.85
N VAL A 58 -5.25 8.39 -1.14
CA VAL A 58 -5.84 7.79 0.06
C VAL A 58 -6.51 6.45 -0.27
N ALA A 59 -7.30 6.39 -1.35
CA ALA A 59 -7.95 5.15 -1.78
C ALA A 59 -6.93 4.05 -2.14
N TYR A 60 -5.82 4.40 -2.81
CA TYR A 60 -4.75 3.44 -3.14
C TYR A 60 -3.99 2.96 -1.91
N ALA A 61 -3.74 3.84 -0.94
CA ALA A 61 -3.14 3.45 0.33
C ALA A 61 -4.04 2.50 1.13
N LEU A 62 -5.36 2.76 1.16
CA LEU A 62 -6.33 1.84 1.77
C LEU A 62 -6.35 0.49 1.06
N ALA A 63 -6.39 0.48 -0.28
CA ALA A 63 -6.34 -0.75 -1.04
C ALA A 63 -5.07 -1.56 -0.76
N ALA A 64 -3.91 -0.91 -0.64
CA ALA A 64 -2.66 -1.56 -0.25
C ALA A 64 -2.75 -2.19 1.14
N GLY A 65 -3.35 -1.50 2.11
CA GLY A 65 -3.60 -2.03 3.45
C GLY A 65 -4.49 -3.27 3.46
N VAL A 66 -5.59 -3.24 2.69
CA VAL A 66 -6.49 -4.39 2.52
C VAL A 66 -5.76 -5.58 1.89
N VAL A 67 -4.94 -5.36 0.85
CA VAL A 67 -4.16 -6.43 0.22
C VAL A 67 -3.14 -7.01 1.19
N ALA A 68 -2.45 -6.18 1.97
CA ALA A 68 -1.51 -6.65 2.99
C ALA A 68 -2.21 -7.51 4.06
N LEU A 69 -3.39 -7.09 4.52
CA LEU A 69 -4.20 -7.87 5.47
C LEU A 69 -4.67 -9.20 4.86
N ALA A 70 -5.10 -9.20 3.60
CA ALA A 70 -5.50 -10.42 2.90
C ALA A 70 -4.32 -11.39 2.74
N ALA A 71 -3.15 -10.88 2.36
CA ALA A 71 -1.92 -11.67 2.24
C ALA A 71 -1.49 -12.26 3.60
N PHE A 72 -1.57 -11.46 4.67
CA PHE A 72 -1.31 -11.92 6.03
C PHE A 72 -2.29 -13.01 6.46
N ALA A 73 -3.59 -12.81 6.26
CA ALA A 73 -4.60 -13.82 6.56
C ALA A 73 -4.36 -15.13 5.80
N ALA A 74 -4.00 -15.05 4.51
CA ALA A 74 -3.64 -16.21 3.71
C ALA A 74 -2.38 -16.93 4.24
N SER A 75 -1.39 -16.19 4.75
CA SER A 75 -0.16 -16.77 5.30
C SER A 75 -0.39 -17.56 6.61
N ILE A 76 -1.42 -17.20 7.38
CA ILE A 76 -1.77 -17.91 8.63
C ILE A 76 -2.47 -19.24 8.32
N GLY A 77 -3.17 -19.34 7.18
CA GLY A 77 -3.76 -20.59 6.70
C GLY A 77 -4.74 -21.23 7.71
N PRO A 78 -4.68 -22.54 7.97
CA PRO A 78 -5.59 -23.24 8.88
C PRO A 78 -5.57 -22.72 10.33
N ALA A 79 -4.47 -22.08 10.76
CA ALA A 79 -4.35 -21.52 12.09
C ALA A 79 -5.27 -20.29 12.32
N ALA A 80 -5.89 -19.76 11.24
CA ALA A 80 -6.84 -18.66 11.32
C ALA A 80 -8.04 -18.95 12.25
N ALA A 81 -8.40 -20.22 12.42
CA ALA A 81 -9.49 -20.62 13.32
C ALA A 81 -9.22 -20.32 14.81
N ALA A 82 -7.95 -20.20 15.23
CA ALA A 82 -7.57 -19.86 16.61
C ALA A 82 -7.51 -18.35 16.88
N VAL A 83 -7.47 -17.53 15.81
CA VAL A 83 -7.29 -16.07 15.85
C VAL A 83 -8.38 -15.33 16.65
N PRO A 84 -9.68 -15.74 16.66
CA PRO A 84 -10.70 -15.06 17.46
C PRO A 84 -10.44 -15.08 18.97
N GLY A 85 -9.63 -16.03 19.46
CA GLY A 85 -9.21 -16.10 20.87
C GLY A 85 -8.16 -15.04 21.23
N MET A 86 -7.47 -14.44 20.25
CA MET A 86 -6.37 -13.49 20.43
C MET A 86 -6.81 -12.05 20.14
N ARG A 87 -7.99 -11.66 20.62
CA ARG A 87 -8.67 -10.39 20.26
C ARG A 87 -7.78 -9.14 20.26
N PRO A 88 -6.91 -8.90 21.26
CA PRO A 88 -6.05 -7.71 21.25
C PRO A 88 -5.10 -7.67 20.06
N VAL A 89 -4.49 -8.81 19.72
CA VAL A 89 -3.54 -8.91 18.60
C VAL A 89 -4.26 -8.64 17.28
N VAL A 90 -5.47 -9.17 17.11
CA VAL A 90 -6.30 -8.95 15.91
C VAL A 90 -6.60 -7.47 15.70
N TYR A 91 -7.04 -6.77 16.75
CA TYR A 91 -7.36 -5.34 16.63
C TYR A 91 -6.14 -4.51 16.27
N VAL A 92 -4.97 -4.82 16.86
CA VAL A 92 -3.72 -4.13 16.53
C VAL A 92 -3.31 -4.41 15.08
N THR A 93 -3.42 -5.65 14.61
CA THR A 93 -3.10 -6.00 13.22
C THR A 93 -4.01 -5.30 12.22
N VAL A 94 -5.32 -5.30 12.45
CA VAL A 94 -6.29 -4.63 11.58
C VAL A 94 -6.08 -3.11 11.62
N GLY A 95 -5.92 -2.55 12.82
CA GLY A 95 -5.66 -1.13 13.02
C GLY A 95 -4.38 -0.66 12.35
N ALA A 96 -3.28 -1.41 12.48
CA ALA A 96 -2.02 -1.11 11.82
C ALA A 96 -2.09 -1.31 10.30
N GLY A 97 -2.73 -2.40 9.84
CA GLY A 97 -2.91 -2.72 8.43
C GLY A 97 -3.70 -1.67 7.66
N LEU A 98 -4.62 -0.96 8.31
CA LEU A 98 -5.37 0.14 7.71
C LEU A 98 -4.77 1.52 8.01
N GLY A 99 -4.31 1.75 9.23
CA GLY A 99 -3.83 3.06 9.70
C GLY A 99 -2.44 3.44 9.18
N LEU A 100 -1.49 2.50 9.13
CA LEU A 100 -0.12 2.80 8.69
C LEU A 100 -0.04 3.16 7.20
N PRO A 101 -0.77 2.49 6.28
CA PRO A 101 -0.82 2.93 4.89
C PRO A 101 -1.45 4.31 4.73
N LEU A 102 -2.51 4.62 5.49
CA LEU A 102 -3.11 5.96 5.52
C LEU A 102 -2.10 7.02 5.97
N LEU A 103 -1.30 6.74 7.00
CA LEU A 103 -0.21 7.62 7.43
C LEU A 103 0.81 7.84 6.29
N GLY A 104 1.20 6.76 5.59
CA GLY A 104 2.06 6.85 4.42
C GLY A 104 1.48 7.71 3.30
N SER A 105 0.15 7.72 3.13
CA SER A 105 -0.50 8.52 2.10
C SER A 105 -0.27 10.03 2.25
N LEU A 106 0.00 10.51 3.47
CA LEU A 106 0.33 11.91 3.77
C LEU A 106 1.62 12.38 3.08
N ALA A 107 2.53 11.47 2.71
CA ALA A 107 3.73 11.82 1.94
C ALA A 107 3.40 12.55 0.64
N ARG A 108 2.24 12.27 0.03
CA ARG A 108 1.76 12.99 -1.15
C ARG A 108 1.38 14.44 -0.84
N VAL A 109 0.78 14.72 0.32
CA VAL A 109 0.38 16.08 0.71
C VAL A 109 1.59 17.00 0.80
N VAL A 110 2.75 16.45 1.16
CA VAL A 110 4.02 17.18 1.21
C VAL A 110 4.61 17.44 -0.18
N VAL A 111 4.28 16.60 -1.18
CA VAL A 111 4.87 16.63 -2.54
C VAL A 111 3.91 17.23 -3.58
N SER A 112 2.65 17.49 -3.20
CA SER A 112 1.60 18.10 -4.03
C SER A 112 1.64 19.62 -3.97
#